data_AF-A0A2A5RIU2-F1
#
_entry.id   AF-A0A2A5RIU2-F1
#
_cell.length_a   1.000
_cell.length_b   1.000
_cell.length_c   1.000
_cell.angle_alpha   90.00
_cell.angle_beta   90.00
_cell.angle_gamma   90.00
#
_symmetry.space_group_name_H-M   'P 1'
#
loop_
_entity.id
_entity.type
_entity.pdbx_description
1 polymer ?
#
loop_
_entity_poly.entity_id
_entity_poly.type
_entity_poly.pdbx_seq_one_letter_code
_entity_poly.pdbx_strand_id
1 'polypeptide(L)'
;MGIINQNSASEIEKVERYCSLVRISKNLDKSISSDGTMIRIMNGNQEFLKPNPAIAEKVKINAALIKLDEFFEGKRAQKSSNNELDFGEFT
;
A
#
# COMPACT_ATOMS: atom_id res chain seq x y z
N MET A 1 19.36 -13.28 -7.51
CA MET A 1 18.82 -12.67 -6.27
C MET A 1 17.62 -11.77 -6.58
N GLY A 2 16.58 -11.79 -5.73
CA GLY A 2 15.49 -10.81 -5.77
C GLY A 2 15.96 -9.39 -5.36
N ILE A 3 15.11 -8.37 -5.50
CA ILE A 3 15.42 -6.97 -5.13
C ILE A 3 15.39 -6.70 -3.61
N ILE A 4 14.92 -7.68 -2.84
CA ILE A 4 14.75 -7.60 -1.39
C ILE A 4 15.87 -8.36 -0.70
N ASN A 5 16.50 -7.73 0.28
CA ASN A 5 17.47 -8.38 1.15
C ASN A 5 16.77 -9.25 2.20
N GLN A 6 16.81 -10.58 2.02
CA GLN A 6 16.19 -11.55 2.92
C GLN A 6 16.89 -11.68 4.29
N ASN A 7 18.05 -11.06 4.49
CA ASN A 7 18.71 -11.00 5.79
C ASN A 7 18.39 -9.70 6.54
N SER A 8 17.64 -8.77 5.92
CA SER A 8 17.22 -7.52 6.54
C SER A 8 15.81 -7.66 7.08
N ALA A 9 15.68 -7.77 8.40
CA ALA A 9 14.39 -7.80 9.08
C ALA A 9 13.50 -6.60 8.67
N SER A 10 14.11 -5.42 8.48
CA SER A 10 13.38 -4.23 8.06
C SER A 10 12.84 -4.30 6.62
N GLU A 11 13.47 -5.06 5.72
CA GLU A 11 12.99 -5.23 4.35
C GLU A 11 11.95 -6.34 4.25
N ILE A 12 12.09 -7.40 5.05
CA ILE A 12 11.05 -8.43 5.21
C ILE A 12 9.76 -7.79 5.73
N GLU A 13 9.84 -7.00 6.80
CA GLU A 13 8.68 -6.30 7.37
C GLU A 13 7.96 -5.44 6.32
N LYS A 14 8.70 -4.76 5.44
CA LYS A 14 8.10 -3.93 4.37
C LYS A 14 7.26 -4.76 3.40
N VAL A 15 7.72 -5.96 3.05
CA VAL A 15 6.99 -6.88 2.17
C VAL A 15 5.73 -7.42 2.86
N GLU A 16 5.85 -7.82 4.12
CA GLU A 16 4.73 -8.30 4.92
C GLU A 16 3.67 -7.22 5.12
N ARG A 17 4.11 -6.01 5.46
CA ARG A 17 3.26 -4.83 5.62
C ARG A 17 2.56 -4.45 4.33
N TYR A 18 3.25 -4.49 3.18
CA TYR A 18 2.60 -4.28 1.89
C TYR A 18 1.45 -5.27 1.68
N CYS A 19 1.70 -6.57 1.89
CA CYS A 19 0.67 -7.61 1.77
C CYS A 19 -0.51 -7.36 2.71
N SER A 20 -0.23 -6.96 3.95
CA SER A 20 -1.26 -6.64 4.96
C SER A 20 -2.12 -5.44 4.53
N LEU A 21 -1.49 -4.35 4.10
CA LEU A 21 -2.18 -3.13 3.64
C LEU A 21 -3.07 -3.41 2.41
N VAL A 22 -2.62 -4.23 1.47
CA VAL A 22 -3.45 -4.66 0.33
C VAL A 22 -4.69 -5.43 0.80
N ARG A 23 -4.55 -6.33 1.79
CA ARG A 23 -5.70 -7.05 2.36
C ARG A 23 -6.68 -6.10 3.04
N ILE A 24 -6.18 -5.13 3.81
CA ILE A 24 -7.00 -4.11 4.47
C ILE A 24 -7.74 -3.27 3.42
N SER A 25 -7.04 -2.80 2.38
CA SER A 25 -7.67 -2.03 1.28
C SER A 25 -8.82 -2.79 0.64
N LYS A 26 -8.64 -4.09 0.35
CA LYS A 26 -9.71 -4.93 -0.21
C LYS A 26 -10.90 -5.10 0.72
N ASN A 27 -10.67 -5.13 2.03
CA ASN A 27 -11.77 -5.22 3.01
C ASN A 27 -12.53 -3.90 3.12
N LEU A 28 -11.84 -2.76 3.03
CA LEU A 28 -12.48 -1.44 2.96
C LEU A 28 -13.32 -1.31 1.68
N ASP A 29 -12.83 -1.80 0.54
CA ASP A 29 -13.60 -1.85 -0.71
C ASP A 29 -14.90 -2.64 -0.55
N LYS A 30 -14.86 -3.79 0.13
CA LYS A 30 -16.05 -4.59 0.42
C LYS A 30 -17.03 -3.85 1.33
N SER A 31 -16.56 -3.19 2.38
CA SER A 31 -17.44 -2.38 3.27
C SER A 31 -18.07 -1.23 2.50
N ILE A 32 -17.31 -0.48 1.70
CA ILE A 32 -17.86 0.62 0.89
C ILE A 32 -18.88 0.11 -0.13
N SER A 33 -18.63 -1.06 -0.73
CA SER A 33 -19.55 -1.68 -1.70
C SER A 33 -20.85 -2.16 -1.03
N SER A 34 -20.76 -2.65 0.22
CA SER A 34 -21.89 -3.11 1.02
C SER A 34 -22.74 -1.94 1.54
N ASP A 35 -22.09 -0.95 2.15
CA ASP A 35 -22.76 0.08 2.95
C ASP A 35 -23.04 1.35 2.13
N GLY A 36 -22.46 1.43 0.93
CA GLY A 36 -22.51 2.60 0.07
C GLY A 36 -21.45 3.63 0.41
N THR A 37 -21.29 4.61 -0.50
CA THR A 37 -20.36 5.73 -0.32
C THR A 37 -20.88 6.77 0.68
N MET A 38 -22.20 6.81 0.88
CA MET A 38 -22.89 7.63 1.86
C MET A 38 -23.74 6.72 2.74
N ILE A 39 -23.63 6.87 4.06
CA ILE A 39 -24.38 6.11 5.05
C ILE A 39 -25.43 7.00 5.72
N ARG A 40 -26.60 6.41 6.00
CA ARG A 40 -27.67 7.07 6.76
C ARG A 40 -27.45 6.83 8.24
N ILE A 41 -27.45 7.89 9.03
CA ILE A 41 -27.37 7.86 10.49
C ILE A 41 -28.69 8.37 11.05
N MET A 42 -29.31 7.54 11.89
CA MET A 42 -30.52 7.89 12.63
C MET A 42 -30.14 8.32 14.04
N ASN A 43 -30.57 9.51 14.46
CA ASN A 43 -30.42 10.00 15.83
C ASN A 43 -31.77 10.48 16.36
N GLY A 44 -32.45 9.64 17.13
CA GLY A 44 -33.85 9.86 17.50
C GLY A 44 -34.73 9.94 16.25
N ASN A 45 -35.38 11.11 16.07
CA ASN A 45 -36.23 11.39 14.90
C ASN A 45 -35.49 12.11 13.76
N GLN A 46 -34.19 12.38 13.90
CA GLN A 46 -33.41 13.07 12.88
C GLN A 46 -32.63 12.06 12.03
N GLU A 47 -32.58 12.29 10.72
CA GLU A 47 -31.83 11.49 9.76
C GLU A 47 -30.76 12.34 9.08
N PHE A 48 -29.54 11.81 9.00
CA PHE A 48 -28.42 12.46 8.35
C PHE A 48 -27.74 11.52 7.36
N LEU A 49 -27.31 12.04 6.21
CA LEU A 49 -26.38 11.37 5.33
C LEU A 49 -24.96 11.83 5.64
N LYS A 50 -24.04 10.89 5.84
CA LYS A 50 -22.61 11.17 6.00
C LYS A 50 -21.78 10.29 5.06
N PRO A 51 -20.59 10.75 4.61
CA PRO A 51 -19.67 9.89 3.89
C PRO A 51 -19.32 8.64 4.71
N ASN A 52 -19.17 7.51 4.04
CA ASN A 52 -18.73 6.28 4.67
C ASN A 52 -17.29 6.46 5.24
N PRO A 53 -17.08 6.27 6.56
CA PRO A 53 -15.75 6.42 7.18
C PRO A 53 -14.65 5.58 6.53
N ALA A 54 -15.00 4.42 5.96
CA ALA A 54 -14.06 3.54 5.25
C ALA A 54 -13.38 4.22 4.05
N ILE A 55 -14.01 5.24 3.45
CA ILE A 55 -13.42 6.01 2.35
C ILE A 55 -12.17 6.75 2.83
N ALA A 56 -12.26 7.44 3.97
CA ALA A 56 -11.14 8.21 4.50
C ALA A 56 -9.97 7.30 4.90
N GLU A 57 -10.28 6.14 5.50
CA GLU A 57 -9.26 5.13 5.83
C GLU A 57 -8.61 4.55 4.57
N LYS A 58 -9.39 4.29 3.51
CA LYS A 58 -8.85 3.79 2.24
C LYS A 58 -7.84 4.76 1.63
N VAL A 59 -8.10 6.07 1.69
CA VAL A 59 -7.14 7.09 1.22
C VAL A 59 -5.82 7.00 1.98
N LYS A 60 -5.85 6.80 3.31
CA LYS A 60 -4.64 6.64 4.13
C LYS A 60 -3.87 5.37 3.76
N ILE A 61 -4.56 4.26 3.57
CA ILE A 61 -3.95 2.99 3.15
C ILE A 61 -3.28 3.12 1.78
N ASN A 62 -3.95 3.77 0.81
CA ASN A 62 -3.38 4.02 -0.52
C ASN A 62 -2.10 4.87 -0.45
N ALA A 63 -2.09 5.93 0.37
CA ALA A 63 -0.89 6.74 0.57
C ALA A 63 0.27 5.93 1.17
N ALA A 64 -0.03 5.00 2.09
CA ALA A 64 0.98 4.12 2.66
C ALA A 64 1.52 3.09 1.64
N LEU A 65 0.66 2.56 0.77
CA LEU A 65 1.05 1.65 -0.31
C LEU A 65 1.97 2.35 -1.33
N ILE A 66 1.63 3.57 -1.76
CA ILE A 66 2.46 4.36 -2.69
C ILE A 66 3.89 4.53 -2.16
N LYS A 67 4.04 4.86 -0.87
CA LYS A 67 5.37 5.00 -0.25
C LYS A 67 6.17 3.69 -0.23
N LEU A 68 5.49 2.55 -0.06
CA LEU A 68 6.14 1.25 -0.15
C LEU A 68 6.52 0.92 -1.59
N ASP A 69 5.68 1.27 -2.56
CA ASP A 69 5.97 1.10 -3.99
C ASP A 69 7.19 1.92 -4.41
N GLU A 70 7.29 3.19 -3.99
CA GLU A 70 8.47 4.04 -4.19
C GLU A 70 9.76 3.39 -3.63
N PHE A 71 9.68 2.80 -2.44
CA PHE A 71 10.81 2.05 -1.87
C PHE A 71 11.21 0.86 -2.75
N PHE A 72 10.24 0.08 -3.24
CA PHE A 72 10.52 -1.07 -4.11
C PHE A 72 11.04 -0.67 -5.49
N GLU A 73 10.54 0.43 -6.07
CA GLU A 73 11.08 1.01 -7.31
C GLU A 73 12.54 1.47 -7.14
N GLY A 74 12.86 2.14 -6.03
CA GLY A 74 14.23 2.51 -5.70
C GLY A 74 15.17 1.29 -5.67
N LYS A 75 14.72 0.17 -5.10
CA LYS A 75 15.48 -1.10 -5.12
C LYS A 75 15.64 -1.69 -6.52
N ARG A 76 14.61 -1.60 -7.37
CA ARG A 76 14.69 -2.03 -8.78
C ARG A 76 15.73 -1.22 -9.55
N ALA A 77 15.69 0.11 -9.42
CA ALA A 77 16.62 1.01 -10.08
C ALA A 77 18.08 0.75 -9.70
N GLN A 78 18.37 0.57 -8.39
CA GLN A 78 19.72 0.26 -7.89
C GLN A 78 20.27 -1.08 -8.45
N LYS A 79 19.40 -2.08 -8.62
CA LYS A 79 19.80 -3.36 -9.21
C LYS A 79 20.18 -3.20 -10.68
N SER A 80 19.41 -2.41 -11.44
CA SER A 80 19.70 -2.15 -12.85
C SER A 80 21.03 -1.39 -13.03
N SER A 81 21.30 -0.38 -12.21
CA SER A 81 22.57 0.39 -12.29
C SER A 81 23.80 -0.46 -11.97
N ASN A 82 23.71 -1.34 -10.98
CA ASN A 82 24.84 -2.22 -10.61
C ASN A 82 25.18 -3.22 -11.73
N ASN A 83 24.19 -3.63 -12.53
CA ASN A 83 24.41 -4.53 -13.66
C ASN A 83 25.09 -3.83 -14.86
N GLU A 84 24.95 -2.51 -15.02
CA GLU A 84 25.58 -1.76 -16.12
C GLU A 84 27.07 -1.46 -15.86
N LEU A 85 27.47 -1.33 -14.59
CA LEU A 85 28.85 -1.04 -14.19
C LEU A 85 29.80 -2.25 -14.28
N ASP A 86 29.28 -3.47 -14.45
CA ASP A 86 30.03 -4.73 -14.46
C ASP A 86 30.74 -5.03 -15.81
N PHE A 87 30.57 -4.18 -16.83
CA PHE A 87 31.20 -4.35 -18.15
C PHE A 87 32.54 -3.61 -18.31
N GLY A 88 33.01 -2.90 -17.29
CA GLY A 88 34.21 -2.05 -17.34
C GLY A 88 35.50 -2.66 -16.77
N GLU A 89 35.45 -3.81 -16.09
CA GLU A 89 36.64 -4.41 -15.44
C GLU A 89 37.45 -5.38 -16.34
N PHE A 90 37.13 -5.46 -17.64
CA PHE A 90 37.82 -6.34 -18.60
C PHE A 90 38.65 -5.61 -19.67
N THR A 91 38.95 -4.32 -19.51
CA THR A 91 39.88 -3.57 -20.39
C THR A 91 41.18 -3.20 -19.70
#